data_AF-A0A520R926-F1
#
_entry.id   AF-A0A520R926-F1
#
_cell.length_a   1.000
_cell.length_b   1.000
_cell.length_c   1.000
_cell.angle_alpha   90.00
_cell.angle_beta   90.00
_cell.angle_gamma   90.00
#
_symmetry.space_group_name_H-M   'P 1'
#
loop_
_entity.id
_entity.type
_entity.pdbx_description
1 polymer ?
#
loop_
_entity_poly.entity_id
_entity_poly.type
_entity_poly.pdbx_seq_one_letter_code
_entity_poly.pdbx_strand_id
1 'polypeptide(L)'
;MQLHNPTEIQRPLTLLGTLVGPSRRIGSAWIYFGGFLLILLVKVLLLHYLGAPIDPTLSINFMLLVVYFKTASLSSMFWMAVASFLKFAMIAYIWLWFLSRISPRSGAENIVNGLGASLGFLQSRHWLIQVLLLLTFGFIGWVFLAIVFGWQGILPAVSDIPHLLWQSLCISICAWLGLYYLIILLMLLYLIHSYVHLGNWEGWDWVDGVAGKLLSPLSRLPFQWASIDFAPLVILLLNWCIYLSCDYLILLIYQG
;
A
#
# COMPACT_ATOMS: atom_id res chain seq x y z
N MET A 1 -42.81 5.44 57.81
CA MET A 1 -42.80 3.96 57.92
C MET A 1 -42.62 3.41 56.51
N GLN A 2 -41.43 2.89 56.22
CA GLN A 2 -41.06 2.29 54.95
C GLN A 2 -41.67 0.88 54.86
N LEU A 3 -42.22 0.51 53.70
CA LEU A 3 -42.25 -0.88 53.25
C LEU A 3 -41.73 -0.90 51.81
N HIS A 4 -40.40 -0.97 51.74
CA HIS A 4 -39.62 -1.29 50.57
C HIS A 4 -39.95 -2.73 50.17
N ASN A 5 -40.48 -2.92 48.95
CA ASN A 5 -40.83 -4.22 48.41
C ASN A 5 -39.58 -4.80 47.72
N PRO A 6 -38.92 -5.87 48.23
CA PRO A 6 -37.65 -6.33 47.71
C PRO A 6 -37.87 -7.56 46.82
N THR A 7 -38.22 -7.36 45.54
CA THR A 7 -38.21 -8.44 44.54
C THR A 7 -37.75 -7.98 43.15
N GLU A 8 -36.81 -7.03 43.10
CA GLU A 8 -35.93 -6.93 41.94
C GLU A 8 -34.75 -7.88 42.14
N ILE A 9 -34.83 -9.04 41.50
CA ILE A 9 -33.69 -9.93 41.30
C ILE A 9 -32.72 -9.16 40.40
N GLN A 10 -31.75 -8.50 41.03
CA GLN A 10 -30.58 -7.96 40.36
C GLN A 10 -29.95 -9.10 39.57
N ARG A 11 -30.03 -9.03 38.24
CA ARG A 11 -29.31 -9.94 37.35
C ARG A 11 -27.83 -9.85 37.74
N PRO A 12 -27.20 -10.96 38.16
CA PRO A 12 -25.79 -10.92 38.50
C PRO A 12 -25.03 -10.46 37.26
N LEU A 13 -24.32 -9.33 37.38
CA LEU A 13 -23.30 -8.92 36.42
C LEU A 13 -22.37 -10.12 36.25
N THR A 14 -22.51 -10.79 35.11
CA THR A 14 -21.82 -12.01 34.76
C THR A 14 -20.34 -11.69 34.59
N LEU A 15 -19.56 -11.86 35.67
CA LEU A 15 -18.09 -11.86 35.70
C LEU A 15 -17.47 -12.84 34.68
N LEU A 16 -18.27 -13.79 34.17
CA LEU A 16 -17.92 -14.71 33.10
C LEU A 16 -17.83 -14.03 31.71
N GLY A 17 -18.52 -12.90 31.50
CA GLY A 17 -18.47 -12.14 30.24
C GLY A 17 -17.20 -11.28 30.10
N THR A 18 -16.57 -10.91 31.22
CA THR A 18 -15.32 -10.14 31.26
C THR A 18 -14.05 -11.01 31.24
N LEU A 19 -14.19 -12.34 31.41
CA LEU A 19 -13.06 -13.28 31.35
C LEU A 19 -12.81 -13.85 29.95
N VAL A 20 -13.70 -13.58 28.97
CA VAL A 20 -13.38 -13.84 27.56
C VAL A 20 -12.46 -12.72 27.08
N GLY A 21 -11.20 -12.78 27.53
CA GLY A 21 -10.12 -12.02 26.91
C GLY A 21 -10.09 -12.35 25.41
N PRO A 22 -9.76 -11.39 24.53
CA PRO A 22 -9.72 -11.62 23.10
C PRO A 22 -8.82 -12.83 22.84
N SER A 23 -9.39 -13.91 22.28
CA SER A 23 -8.66 -15.12 21.98
C SER A 23 -7.49 -14.74 21.07
N ARG A 24 -6.29 -14.64 21.64
CA ARG A 24 -5.09 -14.28 20.91
C ARG A 24 -4.77 -15.49 20.03
N ARG A 25 -5.21 -15.44 18.76
CA ARG A 25 -4.98 -16.49 17.75
C ARG A 25 -3.49 -16.49 17.33
N ILE A 26 -2.61 -16.79 18.27
CA ILE A 26 -1.15 -16.87 18.08
C ILE A 26 -0.79 -17.97 17.06
N GLY A 27 -1.66 -18.97 16.86
CA GLY A 27 -1.47 -20.00 15.84
C GLY A 27 -1.76 -19.57 14.39
N SER A 28 -2.51 -18.49 14.16
CA SER A 28 -2.89 -18.10 12.78
C SER A 28 -1.77 -17.40 12.01
N ALA A 29 -0.94 -16.62 12.71
CA ALA A 29 0.16 -15.86 12.09
C ALA A 29 1.21 -16.77 11.42
N TRP A 30 1.50 -17.92 12.04
CA TRP A 30 2.46 -18.90 11.50
C TRP A 30 1.96 -19.57 10.23
N ILE A 31 0.64 -19.78 10.09
CA ILE A 31 0.04 -20.32 8.87
C ILE A 31 0.19 -19.31 7.72
N TYR A 32 -0.07 -18.02 7.98
CA TYR A 32 0.16 -16.97 6.99
C TYR A 32 1.64 -16.83 6.63
N PHE A 33 2.53 -16.95 7.60
CA PHE A 33 3.98 -16.94 7.36
C PHE A 33 4.43 -18.13 6.52
N GLY A 34 3.95 -19.33 6.83
CA GLY A 34 4.24 -20.54 6.05
C GLY A 34 3.70 -20.46 4.63
N GLY A 35 2.45 -19.99 4.46
CA GLY A 35 1.86 -19.75 3.14
C GLY A 35 2.63 -18.70 2.35
N PHE A 36 3.05 -17.61 3.00
CA PHE A 36 3.90 -16.58 2.41
C PHE A 36 5.25 -17.15 1.92
N LEU A 37 5.93 -17.92 2.77
CA LEU A 37 7.20 -18.55 2.42
C LEU A 37 7.03 -19.52 1.24
N LEU A 38 5.92 -20.29 1.22
CA LEU A 38 5.60 -21.19 0.12
C LEU A 38 5.34 -20.42 -1.18
N ILE A 39 4.58 -19.33 -1.15
CA ILE A 39 4.34 -18.49 -2.34
C ILE A 39 5.66 -17.92 -2.87
N LEU A 40 6.55 -17.46 -1.98
CA LEU A 40 7.87 -16.98 -2.40
C LEU A 40 8.72 -18.10 -3.01
N LEU A 41 8.75 -19.29 -2.41
CA LEU A 41 9.48 -20.43 -2.95
C LEU A 41 8.96 -20.84 -4.33
N VAL A 42 7.64 -20.96 -4.48
CA VAL A 42 7.01 -21.26 -5.77
C VAL A 42 7.39 -20.20 -6.80
N LYS A 43 7.33 -18.91 -6.45
CA LYS A 43 7.74 -17.82 -7.33
C LYS A 43 9.20 -17.96 -7.77
N VAL A 44 10.13 -18.24 -6.85
CA VAL A 44 11.56 -18.41 -7.16
C VAL A 44 11.78 -19.59 -8.11
N LEU A 45 11.10 -20.71 -7.87
CA LEU A 45 11.19 -21.90 -8.72
C LEU A 45 10.62 -21.62 -10.11
N LEU A 46 9.45 -20.98 -10.22
CA LEU A 46 8.86 -20.58 -11.49
C LEU A 46 9.82 -19.66 -12.27
N LEU A 47 10.38 -18.65 -11.63
CA LEU A 47 11.30 -17.71 -12.28
C LEU A 47 12.60 -18.38 -12.73
N HIS A 48 13.12 -19.34 -11.97
CA HIS A 48 14.33 -20.05 -12.36
C HIS A 48 14.08 -21.04 -13.50
N TYR A 49 13.07 -21.92 -13.36
CA TYR A 49 12.83 -22.99 -14.33
C TYR A 49 12.12 -22.52 -15.61
N LEU A 50 11.18 -21.56 -15.51
CA LEU A 50 10.51 -21.00 -16.69
C LEU A 50 11.24 -19.77 -17.23
N GLY A 51 11.95 -19.01 -16.39
CA GLY A 51 12.66 -17.82 -16.82
C GLY A 51 13.99 -18.11 -17.50
N ALA A 52 14.76 -19.11 -17.05
CA ALA A 52 16.06 -19.43 -17.65
C ALA A 52 16.01 -19.77 -19.16
N PRO A 53 14.97 -20.45 -19.68
CA PRO A 53 14.83 -20.69 -21.12
C PRO A 53 14.33 -19.47 -21.92
N ILE A 54 13.62 -18.53 -21.28
CA ILE A 54 12.97 -17.40 -21.96
C ILE A 54 13.93 -16.22 -22.05
N ASP A 55 14.46 -15.78 -20.91
CA ASP A 55 15.34 -14.62 -20.82
C ASP A 55 16.50 -14.88 -19.85
N PRO A 56 17.76 -14.59 -20.24
CA PRO A 56 18.92 -14.80 -19.36
C PRO A 56 18.96 -13.78 -18.20
N THR A 57 18.24 -12.67 -18.31
CA THR A 57 18.19 -11.61 -17.29
C THR A 57 16.79 -11.06 -17.11
N LEU A 58 16.36 -10.95 -15.85
CA LEU A 58 15.10 -10.32 -15.46
C LEU A 58 15.37 -9.00 -14.74
N SER A 59 14.58 -7.98 -15.06
CA SER A 59 14.74 -6.64 -14.48
C SER A 59 13.60 -6.28 -13.53
N ILE A 60 13.93 -5.68 -12.39
CA ILE A 60 12.96 -4.98 -11.54
C ILE A 60 13.24 -3.49 -11.64
N ASN A 61 12.25 -2.73 -12.10
CA ASN A 61 12.29 -1.28 -12.11
C ASN A 61 11.79 -0.73 -10.76
N PHE A 62 12.63 0.02 -10.04
CA PHE A 62 12.29 0.73 -8.80
C PHE A 62 11.92 2.21 -9.02
N MET A 63 11.41 2.53 -10.21
CA MET A 63 11.20 3.85 -10.80
C MET A 63 12.50 4.61 -11.08
N LEU A 64 13.37 4.75 -10.08
CA LEU A 64 14.64 5.44 -10.24
C LEU A 64 15.72 4.59 -10.91
N LEU A 65 15.81 3.32 -10.50
CA LEU A 65 16.84 2.39 -10.95
C LEU A 65 16.21 1.08 -11.42
N VAL A 66 16.71 0.56 -12.53
CA VAL A 66 16.41 -0.80 -12.99
C VAL A 66 17.51 -1.73 -12.51
N VAL A 67 17.15 -2.72 -11.69
CA VAL A 67 18.08 -3.74 -11.19
C VAL A 67 17.89 -5.02 -12.00
N TYR A 68 18.98 -5.55 -12.54
CA TYR A 68 18.99 -6.74 -13.37
C TYR A 68 19.46 -7.97 -12.59
N PHE A 69 18.74 -9.06 -12.70
CA PHE A 69 18.99 -10.32 -12.01
C PHE A 69 19.19 -11.44 -13.03
N LYS A 70 20.21 -12.28 -12.82
CA LYS A 70 20.52 -13.42 -13.69
C LYS A 70 19.57 -14.59 -13.40
N THR A 71 18.83 -15.07 -14.39
CA THR A 71 17.83 -16.14 -14.22
C THR A 71 18.44 -17.51 -13.93
N ALA A 72 19.66 -17.74 -14.42
CA ALA A 72 20.41 -18.97 -14.17
C ALA A 72 20.84 -19.18 -12.71
N SER A 73 20.83 -18.13 -11.87
CA SER A 73 21.22 -18.25 -10.45
C SER A 73 19.99 -18.27 -9.54
N LEU A 74 19.84 -19.35 -8.78
CA LEU A 74 18.77 -19.49 -7.79
C LEU A 74 18.86 -18.39 -6.71
N SER A 75 20.07 -18.01 -6.29
CA SER A 75 20.26 -16.93 -5.31
C SER A 75 19.78 -15.57 -5.84
N SER A 76 20.07 -15.25 -7.10
CA SER A 76 19.60 -14.03 -7.75
C SER A 76 18.08 -14.01 -7.88
N MET A 77 17.45 -15.14 -8.19
CA MET A 77 15.99 -15.25 -8.25
C MET A 77 15.34 -15.13 -6.87
N PHE A 78 15.96 -15.67 -5.82
CA PHE A 78 15.50 -15.48 -4.44
C PHE A 78 15.50 -14.01 -4.04
N TRP A 79 16.62 -13.32 -4.24
CA TRP A 79 16.74 -11.89 -3.92
C TRP A 79 15.81 -11.04 -4.77
N MET A 80 15.61 -11.38 -6.03
CA MET A 80 14.62 -10.74 -6.90
C MET A 80 13.19 -10.90 -6.33
N ALA A 81 12.82 -12.10 -5.87
CA ALA A 81 11.53 -12.34 -5.24
C ALA A 81 11.35 -11.49 -3.97
N VAL A 82 12.36 -11.45 -3.09
CA VAL A 82 12.36 -10.62 -1.88
C VAL A 82 12.23 -9.14 -2.22
N ALA A 83 13.01 -8.64 -3.18
CA ALA A 83 12.99 -7.23 -3.57
C ALA A 83 11.64 -6.82 -4.19
N SER A 84 11.09 -7.68 -5.06
CA SER A 84 9.77 -7.46 -5.65
C SER A 84 8.66 -7.44 -4.59
N PHE A 85 8.76 -8.30 -3.58
CA PHE A 85 7.82 -8.33 -2.46
C PHE A 85 7.96 -7.09 -1.59
N LEU A 86 9.19 -6.66 -1.27
CA LEU A 86 9.42 -5.47 -0.46
C LEU A 86 8.90 -4.21 -1.18
N LYS A 87 9.14 -4.10 -2.49
CA LYS A 87 8.55 -3.05 -3.33
C LYS A 87 7.02 -3.08 -3.28
N PHE A 88 6.42 -4.25 -3.50
CA PHE A 88 4.96 -4.42 -3.45
C PHE A 88 4.40 -4.05 -2.08
N ALA A 89 5.01 -4.54 -1.00
CA ALA A 89 4.59 -4.25 0.36
C ALA A 89 4.67 -2.74 0.66
N MET A 90 5.77 -2.09 0.30
CA MET A 90 5.94 -0.64 0.46
C MET A 90 4.81 0.15 -0.23
N ILE A 91 4.55 -0.14 -1.51
CA ILE A 91 3.48 0.50 -2.28
C ILE A 91 2.10 0.20 -1.67
N ALA A 92 1.84 -1.05 -1.29
CA ALA A 92 0.59 -1.46 -0.67
C ALA A 92 0.35 -0.76 0.67
N TYR A 93 1.36 -0.60 1.52
CA TYR A 93 1.25 0.16 2.77
C TYR A 93 1.00 1.65 2.53
N ILE A 94 1.63 2.26 1.52
CA ILE A 94 1.34 3.64 1.10
C ILE A 94 -0.13 3.75 0.64
N TRP A 95 -0.62 2.79 -0.15
CA TRP A 95 -2.00 2.76 -0.60
C TRP A 95 -2.98 2.63 0.55
N LEU A 96 -2.74 1.69 1.49
CA LEU A 96 -3.57 1.51 2.67
C LEU A 96 -3.59 2.77 3.54
N TRP A 97 -2.44 3.43 3.70
CA TRP A 97 -2.34 4.71 4.41
C TRP A 97 -3.21 5.79 3.77
N PHE A 98 -3.11 5.93 2.44
CA PHE A 98 -3.88 6.92 1.69
C PHE A 98 -5.39 6.65 1.76
N LEU A 99 -5.80 5.40 1.54
CA LEU A 99 -7.20 4.97 1.63
C LEU A 99 -7.76 5.17 3.03
N SER A 100 -7.00 4.84 4.08
CA SER A 100 -7.42 5.03 5.47
C SER A 100 -7.67 6.50 5.80
N ARG A 101 -6.95 7.43 5.17
CA ARG A 101 -7.12 8.88 5.39
C ARG A 101 -8.28 9.46 4.61
N ILE A 102 -8.47 9.04 3.37
CA ILE A 102 -9.52 9.60 2.53
C ILE A 102 -10.87 8.95 2.84
N SER A 103 -10.91 7.69 3.26
CA SER A 103 -12.18 6.98 3.52
C SER A 103 -13.19 7.79 4.34
N PRO A 104 -14.46 7.90 3.90
CA PRO A 104 -15.53 8.46 4.71
C PRO A 104 -15.80 7.58 5.92
N ARG A 105 -16.07 8.20 7.08
CA ARG A 105 -16.39 7.47 8.31
C ARG A 105 -17.83 6.96 8.36
N SER A 106 -18.71 7.37 7.45
CA SER A 106 -20.17 7.29 7.61
C SER A 106 -20.90 6.29 6.71
N GLY A 107 -20.22 5.36 6.03
CA GLY A 107 -20.91 4.45 5.09
C GLY A 107 -20.38 3.01 5.00
N ALA A 108 -19.16 2.74 5.44
CA ALA A 108 -18.56 1.40 5.35
C ALA A 108 -17.63 1.14 6.53
N GLU A 109 -18.19 1.16 7.74
CA GLU A 109 -17.43 1.04 8.99
C GLU A 109 -16.57 -0.24 9.02
N ASN A 110 -17.07 -1.35 8.46
CA ASN A 110 -16.31 -2.61 8.33
C ASN A 110 -15.06 -2.48 7.44
N ILE A 111 -15.16 -1.77 6.30
CA ILE A 111 -14.04 -1.56 5.37
C ILE A 111 -13.01 -0.63 6.01
N VAL A 112 -13.46 0.47 6.61
CA VAL A 112 -12.58 1.45 7.27
C VAL A 112 -11.87 0.83 8.47
N ASN A 113 -12.56 0.01 9.25
CA ASN A 113 -11.98 -0.71 10.38
C ASN A 113 -11.01 -1.79 9.91
N GLY A 114 -11.27 -2.48 8.80
CA GLY A 114 -10.35 -3.44 8.20
C GLY A 114 -9.06 -2.79 7.66
N LEU A 115 -9.18 -1.66 6.97
CA LEU A 115 -8.05 -0.85 6.51
C LEU A 115 -7.21 -0.35 7.70
N GLY A 116 -7.88 0.16 8.73
CA GLY A 116 -7.26 0.62 9.98
C GLY A 116 -6.53 -0.50 10.73
N ALA A 117 -7.18 -1.66 10.89
CA ALA A 117 -6.58 -2.84 11.51
C ALA A 117 -5.33 -3.31 10.76
N SER A 118 -5.31 -3.18 9.43
CA SER A 118 -4.14 -3.52 8.60
C SER A 118 -2.97 -2.56 8.77
N LEU A 119 -3.22 -1.28 9.10
CA LEU A 119 -2.19 -0.34 9.55
C LEU A 119 -1.72 -0.61 10.99
N GLY A 120 -2.56 -1.26 11.80
CA GLY A 120 -2.27 -1.61 13.18
C GLY A 120 -1.87 -0.38 14.02
N PHE A 121 -0.68 -0.43 14.60
CA PHE A 121 -0.14 0.64 15.46
C PHE A 121 0.01 1.99 14.74
N LEU A 122 0.12 2.00 13.40
CA LEU A 122 0.27 3.26 12.67
C LEU A 122 -0.99 4.11 12.72
N GLN A 123 -2.19 3.53 12.86
CA GLN A 123 -3.45 4.27 12.71
C GLN A 123 -3.66 5.37 13.77
N SER A 124 -3.20 5.16 15.01
CA SER A 124 -3.41 6.09 16.13
C SER A 124 -2.48 7.30 16.13
N ARG A 125 -1.44 7.28 15.27
CA ARG A 125 -0.40 8.31 15.27
C ARG A 125 -0.76 9.50 14.36
N HIS A 126 -0.17 10.65 14.64
CA HIS A 126 -0.28 11.84 13.79
C HIS A 126 0.21 11.53 12.36
N TRP A 127 -0.43 12.13 11.36
CA TRP A 127 -0.19 11.80 9.94
C TRP A 127 1.27 12.01 9.52
N LEU A 128 1.94 13.03 10.05
CA LEU A 128 3.37 13.30 9.82
C LEU A 128 4.26 12.11 10.25
N ILE A 129 3.95 11.49 11.38
CA ILE A 129 4.74 10.37 11.90
C ILE A 129 4.54 9.14 11.01
N GLN A 130 3.33 8.92 10.50
CA GLN A 130 3.06 7.82 9.56
C GLN A 130 3.86 7.99 8.26
N VAL A 131 3.85 9.19 7.67
CA VAL A 131 4.61 9.51 6.46
C VAL A 131 6.11 9.30 6.70
N LEU A 132 6.63 9.82 7.81
CA LEU A 132 8.04 9.66 8.16
C LEU A 132 8.42 8.19 8.35
N LEU A 133 7.55 7.39 8.96
CA LEU A 133 7.79 5.97 9.20
C LEU A 133 7.78 5.16 7.89
N LEU A 134 6.84 5.45 6.97
CA LEU A 134 6.81 4.88 5.62
C LEU A 134 8.08 5.25 4.84
N LEU A 135 8.48 6.53 4.88
CA LEU A 135 9.70 7.00 4.22
C LEU A 135 10.96 6.32 4.79
N THR A 136 11.02 6.18 6.12
CA THR A 136 12.12 5.52 6.82
C THR A 136 12.17 4.03 6.51
N PHE A 137 11.01 3.38 6.39
CA PHE A 137 10.90 1.98 6.00
C PHE A 137 11.43 1.73 4.58
N GLY A 138 11.04 2.57 3.60
CA GLY A 138 11.58 2.50 2.24
C GLY A 138 13.08 2.76 2.19
N PHE A 139 13.56 3.74 2.96
CA PHE A 139 14.98 4.08 3.06
C PHE A 139 15.81 2.93 3.60
N ILE A 140 15.46 2.39 4.77
CA ILE A 140 16.16 1.25 5.39
C ILE A 140 16.06 0.01 4.49
N GLY A 141 14.90 -0.21 3.89
CA GLY A 141 14.67 -1.31 2.95
C GLY A 141 15.62 -1.26 1.76
N TRP A 142 15.80 -0.08 1.15
CA TRP A 142 16.74 0.07 0.04
C TRP A 142 18.20 -0.05 0.48
N VAL A 143 18.62 0.58 1.59
CA VAL A 143 19.99 0.44 2.11
C VAL A 143 20.34 -1.03 2.33
N PHE A 144 19.43 -1.79 2.95
CA PHE A 144 19.61 -3.22 3.16
C PHE A 144 19.74 -3.98 1.84
N LEU A 145 18.83 -3.75 0.88
CA LEU A 145 18.88 -4.40 -0.43
C LEU A 145 20.17 -4.04 -1.20
N ALA A 146 20.59 -2.78 -1.18
CA ALA A 146 21.77 -2.31 -1.90
C ALA A 146 23.06 -2.95 -1.37
N ILE A 147 23.20 -3.09 -0.04
CA ILE A 147 24.33 -3.79 0.57
C ILE A 147 24.35 -5.26 0.14
N VAL A 148 23.20 -5.94 0.25
CA VAL A 148 23.07 -7.35 -0.14
C VAL A 148 23.34 -7.55 -1.63
N PHE A 149 22.84 -6.66 -2.49
CA PHE A 149 23.05 -6.72 -3.93
C PHE A 149 24.51 -6.46 -4.31
N GLY A 150 25.19 -5.58 -3.58
CA GLY A 150 26.63 -5.37 -3.72
C GLY A 150 27.43 -6.63 -3.38
N TRP A 151 27.09 -7.33 -2.29
CA TRP A 151 27.75 -8.58 -1.91
C TRP A 151 27.52 -9.71 -2.92
N GLN A 152 26.34 -9.76 -3.55
CA GLN A 152 26.00 -10.75 -4.57
C GLN A 152 26.52 -10.38 -5.97
N GLY A 153 27.18 -9.22 -6.14
CA GLY A 153 27.64 -8.73 -7.44
C GLY A 153 26.51 -8.41 -8.42
N ILE A 154 25.30 -8.15 -7.91
CA ILE A 154 24.12 -7.75 -8.70
C ILE A 154 24.20 -6.25 -9.03
N LEU A 155 24.64 -5.45 -8.05
CA LEU A 155 24.97 -4.05 -8.22
C LEU A 155 26.47 -3.85 -8.06
N PRO A 156 27.06 -2.81 -8.69
CA PRO A 156 28.43 -2.43 -8.38
C PRO A 156 28.56 -2.19 -6.87
N ALA A 157 29.69 -2.64 -6.30
CA ALA A 157 29.94 -2.51 -4.87
C ALA A 157 29.82 -1.04 -4.44
N VAL A 158 29.10 -0.80 -3.35
CA VAL A 158 28.87 0.56 -2.84
C VAL A 158 30.20 1.08 -2.29
N SER A 159 30.91 1.89 -3.09
CA SER A 159 32.10 2.60 -2.63
C SER A 159 31.74 3.94 -1.96
N ASP A 160 30.67 4.60 -2.43
CA ASP A 160 30.27 5.93 -1.95
C ASP A 160 29.02 5.87 -1.07
N ILE A 161 29.23 5.86 0.26
CA ILE A 161 28.15 5.90 1.26
C ILE A 161 27.20 7.10 1.04
N PRO A 162 27.68 8.34 0.79
CA PRO A 162 26.78 9.47 0.57
C PRO A 162 25.84 9.27 -0.63
N HIS A 163 26.35 8.68 -1.72
CA HIS A 163 25.55 8.36 -2.90
C HIS A 163 24.48 7.32 -2.59
N LEU A 164 24.81 6.28 -1.81
CA LEU A 164 23.83 5.29 -1.37
C LEU A 164 22.71 5.91 -0.52
N LEU A 165 23.04 6.78 0.44
CA LEU A 165 22.04 7.43 1.28
C LEU A 165 21.12 8.33 0.43
N TRP A 166 21.68 9.09 -0.51
CA TRP A 166 20.91 9.91 -1.43
C TRP A 166 19.98 9.08 -2.31
N GLN A 167 20.51 8.01 -2.91
CA GLN A 167 19.74 7.08 -3.73
C GLN A 167 18.60 6.42 -2.94
N SER A 168 18.85 6.00 -1.70
CA SER A 168 17.84 5.41 -0.81
C SER A 168 16.69 6.37 -0.52
N LEU A 169 17.02 7.66 -0.34
CA LEU A 169 16.04 8.70 -0.13
C LEU A 169 15.20 8.93 -1.39
N CYS A 170 15.84 9.05 -2.56
CA CYS A 170 15.14 9.21 -3.84
C CYS A 170 14.20 8.03 -4.13
N ILE A 171 14.64 6.78 -3.91
CA ILE A 171 13.80 5.59 -4.13
C ILE A 171 12.62 5.55 -3.16
N SER A 172 12.85 5.92 -1.90
CA SER A 172 11.76 6.02 -0.92
C SER A 172 10.72 7.06 -1.33
N ILE A 173 11.16 8.22 -1.86
CA ILE A 173 10.26 9.24 -2.44
C ILE A 173 9.55 8.69 -3.68
N CYS A 174 10.25 8.02 -4.60
CA CYS A 174 9.64 7.41 -5.78
C CYS A 174 8.53 6.41 -5.42
N ALA A 175 8.64 5.69 -4.30
CA ALA A 175 7.58 4.78 -3.87
C ALA A 175 6.23 5.51 -3.66
N TRP A 176 6.24 6.79 -3.29
CA TRP A 176 5.04 7.61 -3.15
C TRP A 176 4.37 7.93 -4.50
N LEU A 177 5.13 7.96 -5.60
CA LEU A 177 4.55 8.04 -6.95
C LEU A 177 3.66 6.84 -7.26
N GLY A 178 3.80 5.73 -6.52
CA GLY A 178 2.88 4.60 -6.58
C GLY A 178 1.42 4.96 -6.31
N LEU A 179 1.13 6.08 -5.63
CA LEU A 179 -0.23 6.58 -5.43
C LEU A 179 -0.94 6.94 -6.75
N TYR A 180 -0.17 7.28 -7.79
CA TYR A 180 -0.70 7.56 -9.13
C TYR A 180 -1.62 6.44 -9.63
N TYR A 181 -1.16 5.19 -9.51
CA TYR A 181 -1.90 4.00 -9.95
C TYR A 181 -3.15 3.75 -9.11
N LEU A 182 -3.09 4.01 -7.79
CA LEU A 182 -4.25 3.87 -6.91
C LEU A 182 -5.35 4.87 -7.28
N ILE A 183 -4.97 6.14 -7.54
CA ILE A 183 -5.92 7.18 -7.94
C ILE A 183 -6.58 6.80 -9.27
N ILE A 184 -5.81 6.31 -10.25
CA ILE A 184 -6.37 5.81 -11.51
C ILE A 184 -7.38 4.70 -11.27
N LEU A 185 -7.01 3.70 -10.46
CA LEU A 185 -7.88 2.57 -10.16
C LEU A 185 -9.17 3.03 -9.52
N LEU A 186 -9.12 3.93 -8.52
CA LEU A 186 -10.30 4.46 -7.85
C LEU A 186 -11.21 5.25 -8.79
N MET A 187 -10.64 6.11 -9.65
CA MET A 187 -11.42 6.88 -10.62
C MET A 187 -12.05 6.00 -11.68
N LEU A 188 -11.36 4.96 -12.13
CA LEU A 188 -11.91 3.98 -13.07
C LEU A 188 -13.04 3.18 -12.42
N LEU A 189 -12.89 2.77 -11.16
CA LEU A 189 -13.92 2.07 -10.41
C LEU A 189 -15.17 2.95 -10.19
N TYR A 190 -14.96 4.23 -9.85
CA TYR A 190 -16.02 5.24 -9.75
C TYR A 190 -16.75 5.43 -11.09
N LEU A 191 -16.01 5.53 -12.20
CA LEU A 191 -16.60 5.67 -13.53
C LEU A 191 -17.42 4.42 -13.90
N ILE A 192 -16.89 3.22 -13.66
CA ILE A 192 -17.63 1.98 -13.92
C ILE A 192 -18.93 1.97 -13.11
N HIS A 193 -18.87 2.30 -11.82
CA HIS A 193 -20.06 2.32 -10.96
C HIS A 193 -21.09 3.36 -11.40
N SER A 194 -20.63 4.55 -11.83
CA SER A 194 -21.50 5.63 -12.28
C SER A 194 -22.22 5.32 -13.61
N TYR A 195 -21.60 4.56 -14.51
CA TYR A 195 -22.16 4.23 -15.83
C TYR A 195 -22.82 2.85 -15.88
N VAL A 196 -22.41 1.92 -15.02
CA VAL A 196 -22.95 0.56 -14.93
C VAL A 196 -23.52 0.39 -13.54
N HIS A 197 -24.84 0.21 -13.45
CA HIS A 197 -25.50 -0.02 -12.17
C HIS A 197 -25.15 -1.43 -11.65
N LEU A 198 -24.13 -1.52 -10.80
CA LEU A 198 -23.58 -2.78 -10.29
C LEU A 198 -24.27 -3.28 -9.01
N GLY A 199 -25.45 -2.76 -8.69
CA GLY A 199 -26.24 -3.11 -7.52
C GLY A 199 -25.81 -2.37 -6.25
N ASN A 200 -26.58 -2.54 -5.18
CA ASN A 200 -26.42 -1.79 -3.93
C ASN A 200 -25.52 -2.53 -2.92
N TRP A 201 -24.21 -2.51 -3.17
CA TRP A 201 -23.19 -3.10 -2.28
C TRP A 201 -22.44 -2.00 -1.52
N GLU A 202 -22.21 -2.18 -0.21
CA GLU A 202 -21.52 -1.21 0.66
C GLU A 202 -20.13 -0.76 0.15
N GLY A 203 -19.46 -1.61 -0.65
CA GLY A 203 -18.19 -1.25 -1.27
C GLY A 203 -18.32 -0.16 -2.33
N TRP A 204 -19.43 -0.10 -3.06
CA TRP A 204 -19.68 0.95 -4.05
C TRP A 204 -19.96 2.31 -3.39
N ASP A 205 -20.75 2.32 -2.31
CA ASP A 205 -20.96 3.52 -1.49
C ASP A 205 -19.65 4.06 -0.91
N TRP A 206 -18.73 3.15 -0.52
CA TRP A 206 -17.40 3.53 -0.07
C TRP A 206 -16.55 4.14 -1.19
N VAL A 207 -16.55 3.54 -2.39
CA VAL A 207 -15.86 4.08 -3.58
C VAL A 207 -16.37 5.48 -3.92
N ASP A 208 -17.69 5.66 -3.96
CA ASP A 208 -18.32 6.95 -4.23
C ASP A 208 -17.96 8.00 -3.17
N GLY A 209 -17.92 7.59 -1.90
CA GLY A 209 -17.49 8.47 -0.82
C GLY A 209 -16.00 8.85 -0.89
N VAL A 210 -15.12 7.91 -1.26
CA VAL A 210 -13.69 8.16 -1.46
C VAL A 210 -13.48 9.08 -2.66
N ALA A 211 -14.13 8.77 -3.79
CA ALA A 211 -14.07 9.56 -5.01
C ALA A 211 -14.62 10.97 -4.79
N GLY A 212 -15.76 11.11 -4.11
CA GLY A 212 -16.38 12.39 -3.79
C GLY A 212 -15.47 13.30 -2.96
N LYS A 213 -14.72 12.76 -2.00
CA LYS A 213 -13.71 13.56 -1.27
C LYS A 213 -12.54 13.95 -2.14
N LEU A 214 -12.09 13.06 -3.03
CA LEU A 214 -11.02 13.34 -3.98
C LEU A 214 -11.44 14.42 -4.99
N LEU A 215 -12.72 14.42 -5.38
CA LEU A 215 -13.36 15.38 -6.28
C LEU A 215 -13.79 16.67 -5.58
N SER A 216 -13.92 16.71 -4.26
CA SER A 216 -14.33 17.91 -3.50
C SER A 216 -13.50 19.19 -3.74
N PRO A 217 -12.17 19.17 -3.95
CA PRO A 217 -11.46 20.39 -4.33
C PRO A 217 -11.87 20.90 -5.72
N LEU A 218 -12.27 20.01 -6.63
CA LEU A 218 -12.69 20.33 -7.99
C LEU A 218 -14.20 20.60 -8.12
N SER A 219 -15.01 20.19 -7.14
CA SER A 219 -16.46 20.40 -7.15
C SER A 219 -16.86 21.88 -7.07
N ARG A 220 -15.90 22.78 -6.82
CA ARG A 220 -16.09 24.23 -6.87
C ARG A 220 -16.05 24.80 -8.30
N LEU A 221 -15.51 24.03 -9.25
CA LEU A 221 -15.46 24.42 -10.65
C LEU A 221 -16.61 23.74 -11.41
N PRO A 222 -17.40 24.48 -12.20
CA PRO A 222 -18.51 23.92 -12.95
C PRO A 222 -17.99 23.16 -14.18
N PHE A 223 -17.51 21.93 -13.97
CA PHE A 223 -17.06 21.01 -15.04
C PHE A 223 -18.18 20.11 -15.59
N GLN A 224 -19.43 20.44 -15.27
CA GLN A 224 -20.59 19.73 -15.79
C GLN A 224 -20.93 20.27 -17.19
N TRP A 225 -20.69 19.47 -18.21
CA TRP A 225 -21.18 19.78 -19.55
C TRP A 225 -22.38 18.87 -19.85
N ALA A 226 -23.57 19.47 -19.80
CA ALA A 226 -24.85 18.78 -19.85
C ALA A 226 -25.04 17.76 -18.69
N SER A 227 -25.06 16.46 -19.00
CA SER A 227 -25.25 15.35 -18.02
C SER A 227 -23.95 14.60 -17.71
N ILE A 228 -22.83 14.97 -18.31
CA ILE A 228 -21.55 14.28 -18.17
C ILE A 228 -20.68 15.07 -17.20
N ASP A 229 -20.28 14.44 -16.10
CA ASP A 229 -19.32 15.00 -15.16
C ASP A 229 -17.89 14.71 -15.64
N PHE A 230 -17.17 15.76 -16.05
CA PHE A 230 -15.77 15.65 -16.48
C PHE A 230 -14.78 15.71 -15.31
N ALA A 231 -15.24 15.93 -14.07
CA ALA A 231 -14.35 16.05 -12.91
C ALA A 231 -13.40 14.86 -12.71
N PRO A 232 -13.80 13.58 -12.90
CA PRO A 232 -12.90 12.43 -12.82
C PRO A 232 -11.77 12.48 -13.85
N LEU A 233 -12.06 12.93 -15.08
CA LEU A 233 -11.06 13.07 -16.14
C LEU A 233 -10.05 14.17 -15.84
N VAL A 234 -10.50 15.29 -15.27
CA VAL A 234 -9.60 16.38 -14.86
C VAL A 234 -8.68 15.92 -13.72
N ILE A 235 -9.17 15.17 -12.74
CA ILE A 235 -8.31 14.58 -11.69
C ILE A 235 -7.30 13.62 -12.29
N LEU A 236 -7.71 12.76 -13.23
CA LEU A 236 -6.79 11.84 -13.90
C LEU A 236 -5.67 12.59 -14.63
N LEU A 237 -6.02 13.67 -15.35
CA LEU A 237 -5.06 14.51 -16.06
C LEU A 237 -4.12 15.22 -15.08
N LEU A 238 -4.67 15.82 -14.01
CA LEU A 238 -3.87 16.49 -12.98
C LEU A 238 -2.92 15.51 -12.29
N ASN A 239 -3.40 14.32 -11.92
CA ASN A 239 -2.62 13.25 -11.32
C ASN A 239 -1.48 12.80 -12.26
N TRP A 240 -1.74 12.71 -13.57
CA TRP A 240 -0.72 12.41 -14.57
C TRP A 240 0.33 13.52 -14.71
N CYS A 241 -0.08 14.79 -14.76
CA CYS A 241 0.86 15.92 -14.79
C CYS A 241 1.73 15.97 -13.53
N ILE A 242 1.16 15.73 -12.34
CA ILE A 242 1.90 15.67 -11.08
C ILE A 242 2.90 14.52 -11.10
N TYR A 243 2.47 13.33 -11.51
CA TYR A 243 3.34 12.16 -11.63
C TYR A 243 4.54 12.47 -12.56
N LEU A 244 4.27 12.98 -13.77
CA LEU A 244 5.31 13.28 -14.75
C LEU A 244 6.29 14.35 -14.25
N SER A 245 5.77 15.40 -13.61
CA SER A 245 6.59 16.49 -13.07
C SER A 245 7.49 16.00 -11.94
N CYS A 246 6.93 15.21 -11.00
CA CYS A 246 7.69 14.66 -9.89
C CYS A 246 8.74 13.63 -10.35
N ASP A 247 8.39 12.75 -11.28
CA ASP A 247 9.32 11.78 -11.87
C ASP A 247 10.50 12.50 -12.56
N TYR A 248 10.20 13.50 -13.39
CA TYR A 248 11.23 14.31 -14.05
C TYR A 248 12.11 15.07 -13.07
N LEU A 249 11.53 15.69 -12.04
CA LEU A 249 12.29 16.41 -11.01
C LEU A 249 13.21 15.49 -10.23
N ILE A 250 12.75 14.28 -9.86
CA ILE A 250 13.58 13.31 -9.13
C ILE A 250 14.74 12.84 -10.00
N LEU A 251 14.49 12.55 -11.28
CA LEU A 251 15.53 12.17 -12.23
C LEU A 251 16.57 13.28 -12.42
N LEU A 252 16.12 14.54 -12.55
CA LEU A 252 17.00 15.70 -12.68
C LEU A 252 17.87 15.90 -11.43
N ILE A 253 17.29 15.75 -10.23
CA ILE A 253 17.99 15.86 -8.95
C ILE A 253 18.96 14.68 -8.72
N TYR A 254 18.68 13.51 -9.27
CA TYR A 254 19.54 12.35 -9.13
C TYR A 254 20.72 12.34 -10.11
N GLN A 255 20.54 12.93 -11.30
CA GLN A 255 21.58 13.00 -12.35
C GLN A 255 22.46 14.25 -12.26
N GLY A 256 21.97 15.34 -11.67
CA GLY A 256 22.71 16.59 -11.48
C GLY A 256 23.55 16.60 -10.21
#